data_AF-A0A954UCP4-F1
#
_entry.id   AF-A0A954UCP4-F1
#
_cell.length_a   1.000
_cell.length_b   1.000
_cell.length_c   1.000
_cell.angle_alpha   90.00
_cell.angle_beta   90.00
_cell.angle_gamma   90.00
#
_symmetry.space_group_name_H-M   'P 1'
#
loop_
_entity.id
_entity.type
_entity.pdbx_description
1 polymer ?
#
loop_
_entity_poly.entity_id
_entity_poly.type
_entity_poly.pdbx_seq_one_letter_code
_entity_poly.pdbx_strand_id
1 'polypeptide(L)'
;GQLPKLFKTLPRTPYGIREIPAYIAPKTTTAYYQQPSGDGSQAGFYYVNTFNLKSRPFYGIEALSLHEAVPGHHLQLALQQELTDIPQFRRFSPITAFIEGWALYAERLGLEVGFYEDPYSDFGRLTYENWRACRLVVDTGVHYFGWTRQEAIDYMLTHTALSKHNITAEVDRYIAWPGQAL
;
A
#
# COMPACT_ATOMS: atom_id res chain seq x y z
N GLY A 1 4.41 -21.83 6.81
CA GLY A 1 4.55 -20.45 6.30
C GLY A 1 5.54 -19.67 7.14
N GLN A 2 6.03 -18.52 6.67
CA GLN A 2 7.03 -17.70 7.39
C GLN A 2 6.44 -16.91 8.58
N LEU A 3 5.15 -16.54 8.51
CA LEU A 3 4.49 -15.70 9.52
C LEU A 3 4.68 -16.15 10.98
N PRO A 4 4.48 -17.43 11.37
CA PRO A 4 4.66 -17.86 12.76
C PRO A 4 6.10 -17.77 13.27
N LYS A 5 7.10 -17.65 12.37
CA LYS A 5 8.50 -17.43 12.76
C LYS A 5 8.78 -15.97 13.14
N LEU A 6 7.98 -15.04 12.60
CA LEU A 6 8.12 -13.60 12.78
C LEU A 6 7.20 -13.04 13.85
N PHE A 7 5.98 -13.59 13.94
CA PHE A 7 4.92 -13.06 14.79
C PHE A 7 4.40 -14.15 15.74
N LYS A 8 4.50 -13.86 17.04
CA LYS A 8 3.94 -14.72 18.09
C LYS A 8 2.41 -14.76 18.06
N THR A 9 1.79 -13.65 17.65
CA THR A 9 0.33 -13.49 17.60
C THR A 9 -0.08 -13.27 16.16
N LEU A 10 -1.04 -14.05 15.69
CA LEU A 10 -1.67 -13.91 14.39
C LEU A 10 -3.15 -13.56 14.58
N PRO A 11 -3.74 -12.75 13.69
CA PRO A 11 -5.15 -12.40 13.76
C PRO A 11 -6.02 -13.65 13.55
N ARG A 12 -7.16 -13.69 14.22
CA ARG A 12 -8.20 -14.70 13.98
C ARG A 12 -9.06 -14.34 12.77
N THR A 13 -9.20 -13.04 12.51
CA THR A 13 -9.98 -12.50 11.41
C THR A 13 -9.34 -12.88 10.08
N PRO A 14 -10.06 -13.56 9.16
CA PRO A 14 -9.50 -13.93 7.87
C PRO A 14 -9.48 -12.75 6.89
N TYR A 15 -8.84 -12.95 5.74
CA TYR A 15 -8.98 -12.09 4.57
C TYR A 15 -9.15 -12.89 3.28
N GLY A 16 -9.71 -12.23 2.27
CA GLY A 16 -9.77 -12.73 0.90
C GLY A 16 -9.17 -11.76 -0.11
N ILE A 17 -9.14 -12.18 -1.37
CA ILE A 17 -8.76 -11.34 -2.50
C ILE A 17 -10.00 -11.06 -3.34
N ARG A 18 -10.18 -9.82 -3.79
CA ARG A 18 -11.28 -9.42 -4.66
C ARG A 18 -10.79 -8.56 -5.80
N GLU A 19 -11.52 -8.60 -6.91
CA GLU A 19 -11.32 -7.65 -7.99
C GLU A 19 -11.99 -6.31 -7.63
N ILE A 20 -11.33 -5.20 -7.96
CA ILE A 20 -11.94 -3.87 -7.82
C ILE A 20 -13.17 -3.77 -8.74
N PRO A 21 -14.35 -3.34 -8.23
CA PRO A 21 -15.54 -3.21 -9.06
C PRO A 21 -15.32 -2.34 -10.30
N ALA A 22 -15.81 -2.80 -11.46
CA ALA A 22 -15.54 -2.19 -12.76
C ALA A 22 -15.93 -0.70 -12.85
N TYR A 23 -16.91 -0.24 -12.08
CA TYR A 23 -17.38 1.14 -12.10
C TYR A 23 -16.43 2.14 -11.40
N ILE A 24 -15.55 1.67 -10.51
CA ILE A 24 -14.50 2.51 -9.88
C ILE A 24 -13.09 2.20 -10.41
N ALA A 25 -12.86 1.00 -10.93
CA ALA A 25 -11.54 0.52 -11.36
C ALA A 25 -10.74 1.49 -12.25
N PRO A 26 -11.32 2.25 -13.21
CA PRO A 26 -10.58 3.21 -14.03
C PRO A 26 -9.98 4.39 -13.27
N LYS A 27 -10.49 4.69 -12.08
CA LYS A 27 -10.07 5.82 -11.23
C LYS A 27 -9.36 5.38 -9.95
N THR A 28 -9.32 4.08 -9.68
CA THR A 28 -8.67 3.52 -8.49
C THR A 28 -7.22 3.14 -8.81
N THR A 29 -6.38 3.18 -7.78
CA THR A 29 -4.97 2.77 -7.78
C THR A 29 -4.81 1.28 -8.12
N THR A 30 -3.56 0.78 -8.09
CA THR A 30 -3.22 -0.62 -8.40
C THR A 30 -3.97 -1.62 -7.51
N ALA A 31 -4.14 -1.29 -6.23
CA ALA A 31 -4.88 -2.06 -5.26
C ALA A 31 -5.21 -1.21 -4.03
N TYR A 32 -6.03 -1.76 -3.14
CA TYR A 32 -6.20 -1.28 -1.78
C TYR A 32 -6.65 -2.42 -0.86
N TYR A 33 -6.37 -2.28 0.43
CA TYR A 33 -6.91 -3.15 1.46
C TYR A 33 -8.17 -2.56 2.11
N GLN A 34 -9.22 -3.37 2.16
CA GLN A 34 -10.42 -3.10 2.95
C GLN A 34 -10.29 -3.83 4.29
N GLN A 35 -10.25 -3.06 5.37
CA GLN A 35 -10.22 -3.59 6.73
C GLN A 35 -11.47 -4.41 7.07
N PRO A 36 -11.35 -5.44 7.94
CA PRO A 36 -12.49 -6.18 8.45
C PRO A 36 -13.39 -5.31 9.32
N SER A 37 -14.57 -5.85 9.65
CA SER A 37 -15.43 -5.22 10.66
C SER A 37 -14.94 -5.55 12.07
N GLY A 38 -14.97 -4.56 12.97
CA GLY A 38 -14.49 -4.74 14.35
C GLY A 38 -15.33 -5.69 15.20
N ASP A 39 -16.51 -6.09 14.72
CA ASP A 39 -17.39 -7.10 15.32
C ASP A 39 -17.19 -8.50 14.74
N GLY A 40 -16.30 -8.67 13.75
CA GLY A 40 -16.02 -9.95 13.10
C GLY A 40 -17.07 -10.42 12.09
N SER A 41 -18.11 -9.63 11.81
CA SER A 41 -19.14 -9.97 10.81
C SER A 41 -18.62 -9.97 9.37
N GLN A 42 -17.51 -9.28 9.08
CA GLN A 42 -16.90 -9.18 7.76
C GLN A 42 -15.38 -9.36 7.82
N ALA A 43 -14.87 -10.24 6.95
CA ALA A 43 -13.45 -10.45 6.72
C ALA A 43 -12.78 -9.25 6.02
N GLY A 44 -11.45 -9.16 6.11
CA GLY A 44 -10.68 -8.21 5.32
C GLY A 44 -10.65 -8.59 3.84
N PHE A 45 -10.42 -7.62 2.95
CA PHE A 45 -10.28 -7.91 1.52
C PHE A 45 -9.15 -7.10 0.90
N TYR A 46 -8.19 -7.80 0.29
CA TYR A 46 -7.21 -7.21 -0.61
C TYR A 46 -7.84 -7.08 -2.00
N TYR A 47 -8.13 -5.85 -2.41
CA TYR A 47 -8.72 -5.56 -3.71
C TYR A 47 -7.64 -5.29 -4.75
N VAL A 48 -7.62 -6.06 -5.83
CA VAL A 48 -6.67 -5.92 -6.94
C VAL A 48 -7.36 -5.31 -8.14
N ASN A 49 -6.74 -4.29 -8.74
CA ASN A 49 -7.27 -3.65 -9.94
C ASN A 49 -6.82 -4.39 -11.20
N THR A 50 -7.78 -4.83 -12.01
CA THR A 50 -7.58 -5.62 -13.23
C THR A 50 -7.85 -4.83 -14.52
N PHE A 51 -8.32 -3.57 -14.43
CA PHE A 51 -8.86 -2.81 -15.57
C PHE A 51 -7.85 -2.56 -16.70
N ASN A 52 -6.58 -2.31 -16.38
CA ASN A 52 -5.52 -2.09 -17.36
C ASN A 52 -4.28 -2.92 -17.02
N LEU A 53 -4.34 -4.24 -17.23
CA LEU A 53 -3.25 -5.15 -16.87
C LEU A 53 -1.92 -4.78 -17.53
N LYS A 54 -1.92 -4.15 -18.71
CA LYS A 54 -0.69 -3.70 -19.39
C LYS A 54 0.07 -2.63 -18.61
N SER A 55 -0.59 -1.86 -17.75
CA SER A 55 0.06 -0.88 -16.87
C SER A 55 0.44 -1.46 -15.50
N ARG A 56 0.29 -2.78 -15.30
CA ARG A 56 0.46 -3.47 -14.02
C ARG A 56 1.46 -4.62 -14.18
N PRO A 57 2.75 -4.33 -14.06
CA PRO A 57 3.77 -5.36 -14.22
C PRO A 57 3.67 -6.42 -13.12
N PHE A 58 3.79 -7.69 -13.50
CA PHE A 58 3.78 -8.82 -12.56
C PHE A 58 4.85 -8.71 -11.48
N TYR A 59 6.01 -8.15 -11.80
CA TYR A 59 7.13 -8.06 -10.87
C TYR A 59 6.81 -7.24 -9.60
N GLY A 60 5.81 -6.36 -9.63
CA GLY A 60 5.39 -5.57 -8.45
C GLY A 60 4.37 -6.28 -7.55
N ILE A 61 3.83 -7.43 -7.95
CA ILE A 61 2.70 -8.06 -7.26
C ILE A 61 3.08 -8.63 -5.89
N GLU A 62 4.32 -9.10 -5.74
CA GLU A 62 4.80 -9.69 -4.50
C GLU A 62 4.91 -8.63 -3.41
N ALA A 63 5.61 -7.52 -3.69
CA ALA A 63 5.69 -6.37 -2.79
C ALA A 63 4.30 -5.82 -2.46
N LEU A 64 3.45 -5.64 -3.47
CA LEU A 64 2.08 -5.18 -3.27
C LEU A 64 1.26 -6.13 -2.37
N SER A 65 1.43 -7.44 -2.52
CA SER A 65 0.69 -8.41 -1.71
C SER A 65 1.18 -8.43 -0.26
N LEU A 66 2.49 -8.28 -0.04
CA LEU A 66 3.07 -8.16 1.30
C LEU A 66 2.60 -6.87 1.99
N HIS A 67 2.44 -5.78 1.24
CA HIS A 67 1.93 -4.49 1.69
C HIS A 67 0.44 -4.55 2.08
N GLU A 68 -0.42 -5.02 1.18
CA GLU A 68 -1.87 -4.94 1.34
C GLU A 68 -2.45 -6.06 2.21
N ALA A 69 -1.81 -7.23 2.22
CA ALA A 69 -2.29 -8.39 2.95
C ALA A 69 -1.38 -8.73 4.13
N VAL A 70 -0.63 -9.82 4.03
CA VAL A 70 0.23 -10.31 5.11
C VAL A 70 1.70 -10.26 4.69
N PRO A 71 2.60 -9.70 5.51
CA PRO A 71 2.40 -9.24 6.89
C PRO A 71 1.97 -7.75 7.03
N GLY A 72 1.57 -7.07 5.96
CA GLY A 72 1.20 -5.65 5.97
C GLY A 72 -0.17 -5.34 6.57
N HIS A 73 -1.02 -4.62 5.82
CA HIS A 73 -2.26 -4.03 6.33
C HIS A 73 -3.21 -5.04 6.99
N HIS A 74 -3.40 -6.22 6.40
CA HIS A 74 -4.29 -7.22 7.01
C HIS A 74 -3.82 -7.63 8.39
N LEU A 75 -2.54 -7.99 8.52
CA LEU A 75 -1.99 -8.45 9.79
C LEU A 75 -2.12 -7.36 10.86
N GLN A 76 -1.74 -6.14 10.53
CA GLN A 76 -1.74 -5.01 11.47
C GLN A 76 -3.16 -4.60 11.89
N LEU A 77 -4.04 -4.34 10.93
CA LEU A 77 -5.38 -3.81 11.20
C LEU A 77 -6.27 -4.87 11.87
N ALA A 78 -6.17 -6.14 11.46
CA ALA A 78 -6.93 -7.21 12.10
C ALA A 78 -6.52 -7.39 13.57
N LEU A 79 -5.21 -7.41 13.86
CA LEU A 79 -4.73 -7.46 15.23
C LEU A 79 -5.20 -6.24 16.04
N GLN A 80 -5.12 -5.03 15.47
CA GLN A 80 -5.58 -3.80 16.14
C GLN A 80 -7.07 -3.87 16.52
N GLN A 81 -7.93 -4.39 15.64
CA GLN A 81 -9.36 -4.52 15.91
C GLN A 81 -9.67 -5.57 16.99
N GLU A 82 -8.87 -6.63 17.07
CA GLU A 82 -8.99 -7.72 18.04
C GLU A 82 -8.55 -7.34 19.48
N LEU A 83 -7.95 -6.16 19.69
CA LEU A 83 -7.52 -5.68 21.02
C LEU A 83 -8.70 -5.22 21.90
N THR A 84 -9.31 -6.14 22.65
CA THR A 84 -10.48 -5.84 23.48
C THR A 84 -10.19 -5.12 24.81
N ASP A 85 -8.92 -5.10 25.23
CA ASP A 85 -8.44 -4.56 26.51
C ASP A 85 -8.05 -3.07 26.45
N ILE A 86 -8.19 -2.43 25.29
CA ILE A 86 -7.88 -1.01 25.08
C ILE A 86 -9.14 -0.19 24.72
N PRO A 87 -9.14 1.13 24.97
CA PRO A 87 -10.21 2.01 24.55
C PRO A 87 -10.51 1.92 23.05
N GLN A 88 -11.79 1.98 22.68
CA GLN A 88 -12.23 1.85 21.28
C GLN A 88 -11.55 2.86 20.34
N PHE A 89 -11.32 4.10 20.77
CA PHE A 89 -10.65 5.09 19.92
C PHE A 89 -9.23 4.66 19.53
N ARG A 90 -8.51 3.89 20.38
CA ARG A 90 -7.18 3.36 20.01
C ARG A 90 -7.26 2.22 19.01
N ARG A 91 -8.37 1.48 18.99
CA ARG A 91 -8.62 0.42 17.99
C ARG A 91 -9.00 0.97 16.62
N PHE A 92 -9.74 2.07 16.59
CA PHE A 92 -10.38 2.55 15.36
C PHE A 92 -9.86 3.89 14.86
N SER A 93 -8.87 4.50 15.53
CA SER A 93 -8.25 5.74 15.06
C SER A 93 -7.22 5.45 13.96
N PRO A 94 -7.35 6.09 12.77
CA PRO A 94 -6.40 5.93 11.68
C PRO A 94 -5.17 6.82 11.90
N ILE A 95 -4.03 6.21 12.24
CA ILE A 95 -2.75 6.91 12.29
C ILE A 95 -1.98 6.57 11.01
N THR A 96 -2.12 7.39 9.96
CA THR A 96 -1.59 7.12 8.61
C THR A 96 -0.12 6.71 8.63
N ALA A 97 0.74 7.49 9.28
CA ALA A 97 2.18 7.19 9.34
C ALA A 97 2.49 5.82 9.97
N PHE A 98 1.71 5.39 10.96
CA PHE A 98 1.88 4.07 11.56
C PHE A 98 1.38 2.95 10.64
N ILE A 99 0.20 3.13 10.03
CA ILE A 99 -0.44 2.13 9.17
C ILE A 99 0.34 1.93 7.87
N GLU A 100 0.64 3.01 7.16
CA GLU A 100 1.40 2.99 5.91
C GLU A 100 2.87 2.64 6.15
N GLY A 101 3.47 3.18 7.22
CA GLY A 101 4.84 2.85 7.61
C GLY A 101 5.01 1.37 7.96
N TRP A 102 4.02 0.75 8.62
CA TRP A 102 4.00 -0.69 8.85
C TRP A 102 3.95 -1.49 7.54
N ALA A 103 3.07 -1.11 6.61
CA ALA A 103 2.94 -1.82 5.34
C ALA A 103 4.21 -1.71 4.49
N LEU A 104 4.89 -0.55 4.49
CA LEU A 104 6.21 -0.38 3.88
C LEU A 104 7.28 -1.23 4.56
N TYR A 105 7.28 -1.29 5.89
CA TYR A 105 8.17 -2.17 6.64
C TYR A 105 7.92 -3.65 6.30
N ALA A 106 6.67 -4.06 6.11
CA ALA A 106 6.30 -5.41 5.72
C ALA A 106 6.84 -5.82 4.33
N GLU A 107 6.91 -4.88 3.38
CA GLU A 107 7.56 -5.13 2.08
C GLU A 107 9.03 -5.52 2.25
N ARG A 108 9.76 -4.82 3.13
CA ARG A 108 11.15 -5.16 3.48
C ARG A 108 11.26 -6.47 4.25
N LEU A 109 10.34 -6.74 5.18
CA LEU A 109 10.34 -7.97 5.97
C LEU A 109 10.24 -9.22 5.07
N GLY A 110 9.56 -9.12 3.92
CA GLY A 110 9.56 -10.17 2.91
C GLY A 110 10.97 -10.59 2.49
N LEU A 111 11.85 -9.62 2.21
CA LEU A 111 13.24 -9.88 1.83
C LEU A 111 13.99 -10.62 2.95
N GLU A 112 13.79 -10.20 4.20
CA GLU A 112 14.46 -10.77 5.37
C GLU A 112 14.08 -12.24 5.63
N VAL A 113 12.93 -12.70 5.12
CA VAL A 113 12.47 -14.10 5.26
C VAL A 113 12.50 -14.91 3.96
N GLY A 114 13.23 -14.41 2.96
CA GLY A 114 13.54 -15.13 1.72
C GLY A 114 12.47 -15.04 0.63
N PHE A 115 11.61 -14.02 0.66
CA PHE A 115 10.82 -13.65 -0.53
C PHE A 115 11.70 -12.86 -1.52
N TYR A 116 11.14 -12.57 -2.70
CA TYR A 116 11.83 -11.89 -3.80
C TYR A 116 13.02 -12.69 -4.37
N GLU A 117 12.82 -14.00 -4.57
CA GLU A 117 13.86 -14.90 -5.07
C GLU A 117 14.32 -14.60 -6.50
N ASP A 118 13.47 -13.92 -7.28
CA ASP A 118 13.74 -13.52 -8.66
C ASP A 118 14.19 -12.04 -8.72
N PRO A 119 15.26 -11.69 -9.46
CA PRO A 119 15.72 -10.31 -9.57
C PRO A 119 14.64 -9.32 -10.04
N TYR A 120 13.66 -9.74 -10.84
CA TYR A 120 12.56 -8.84 -11.20
C TYR A 120 11.64 -8.57 -10.01
N SER A 121 11.33 -9.57 -9.19
CA SER A 121 10.53 -9.37 -7.98
C SER A 121 11.19 -8.43 -6.96
N ASP A 122 12.51 -8.52 -6.75
CA ASP A 122 13.24 -7.57 -5.91
C ASP A 122 13.31 -6.18 -6.55
N PHE A 123 13.47 -6.10 -7.88
CA PHE A 123 13.32 -4.85 -8.61
C PHE A 123 11.92 -4.24 -8.46
N GLY A 124 10.88 -5.06 -8.38
CA GLY A 124 9.52 -4.62 -8.09
C GLY A 124 9.38 -3.99 -6.70
N ARG A 125 9.94 -4.63 -5.68
CA ARG A 125 10.04 -4.08 -4.32
C ARG A 125 10.78 -2.74 -4.31
N LEU A 126 11.95 -2.66 -4.95
CA LEU A 126 12.75 -1.44 -5.04
C LEU A 126 12.02 -0.32 -5.81
N THR A 127 11.29 -0.67 -6.87
CA THR A 127 10.43 0.28 -7.61
C THR A 127 9.36 0.87 -6.68
N TYR A 128 8.76 0.02 -5.86
CA TYR A 128 7.75 0.41 -4.89
C TYR A 128 8.33 1.32 -3.80
N GLU A 129 9.47 0.95 -3.22
CA GLU A 129 10.19 1.74 -2.21
C GLU A 129 10.60 3.11 -2.75
N ASN A 130 11.21 3.15 -3.94
CA ASN A 130 11.63 4.37 -4.61
C ASN A 130 10.44 5.29 -4.96
N TRP A 131 9.31 4.74 -5.37
CA TRP A 131 8.10 5.52 -5.58
C TRP A 131 7.64 6.22 -4.29
N ARG A 132 7.65 5.55 -3.13
CA ARG A 132 7.29 6.21 -1.86
C ARG A 132 8.32 7.24 -1.44
N ALA A 133 9.61 7.03 -1.71
CA ALA A 133 10.61 8.08 -1.50
C ALA A 133 10.32 9.33 -2.36
N CYS A 134 9.91 9.15 -3.62
CA CYS A 134 9.51 10.25 -4.49
C CYS A 134 8.26 10.99 -4.00
N ARG A 135 7.35 10.32 -3.27
CA ARG A 135 6.17 10.97 -2.67
C ARG A 135 6.56 12.09 -1.69
N LEU A 136 7.60 11.87 -0.88
CA LEU A 136 8.11 12.89 0.05
C LEU A 136 8.54 14.15 -0.69
N VAL A 137 9.24 13.97 -1.82
CA VAL A 137 9.72 15.07 -2.66
C VAL A 137 8.57 15.77 -3.36
N VAL A 138 7.62 15.03 -3.94
CA VAL A 138 6.51 15.61 -4.70
C VAL A 138 5.50 16.32 -3.79
N ASP A 139 5.12 15.73 -2.66
CA ASP A 139 4.15 16.33 -1.74
C ASP A 139 4.69 17.66 -1.18
N THR A 140 5.93 17.66 -0.67
CA THR A 140 6.59 18.90 -0.22
C THR A 140 6.87 19.85 -1.39
N GLY A 141 7.22 19.33 -2.56
CA GLY A 141 7.41 20.07 -3.80
C GLY A 141 6.21 20.93 -4.13
N VAL A 142 5.02 20.30 -4.19
CA VAL A 142 3.76 20.98 -4.51
C VAL A 142 3.32 21.90 -3.38
N HIS A 143 3.31 21.43 -2.13
CA HIS A 143 2.63 22.13 -1.04
C HIS A 143 3.49 23.13 -0.27
N TYR A 144 4.81 23.05 -0.40
CA TYR A 144 5.74 23.96 0.27
C TYR A 144 6.64 24.72 -0.72
N PHE A 145 7.20 24.03 -1.72
CA PHE A 145 8.12 24.63 -2.69
C PHE A 145 7.44 25.23 -3.93
N GLY A 146 6.11 25.13 -4.04
CA GLY A 146 5.33 25.77 -5.11
C GLY A 146 5.42 25.09 -6.47
N TRP A 147 5.79 23.80 -6.53
CA TRP A 147 5.79 23.05 -7.78
C TRP A 147 4.41 23.00 -8.41
N THR A 148 4.37 23.20 -9.72
CA THR A 148 3.21 22.92 -10.55
C THR A 148 2.94 21.43 -10.65
N ARG A 149 1.69 21.07 -10.99
CA ARG A 149 1.31 19.69 -11.31
C ARG A 149 2.24 19.05 -12.36
N GLN A 150 2.66 19.81 -13.37
CA GLN A 150 3.49 19.28 -14.44
C GLN A 150 4.91 18.97 -13.96
N GLU A 151 5.52 19.85 -13.15
CA GLU A 151 6.83 19.59 -12.53
C GLU A 151 6.81 18.33 -11.64
N ALA A 152 5.75 18.14 -10.85
CA ALA A 152 5.54 16.92 -10.07
C ALA A 152 5.46 15.65 -10.94
N ILE A 153 4.73 15.71 -12.07
CA ILE A 153 4.62 14.60 -13.02
C ILE A 153 5.98 14.31 -13.66
N ASP A 154 6.69 15.33 -14.11
CA ASP A 154 7.99 15.19 -14.80
C ASP A 154 9.07 14.65 -13.86
N TYR A 155 9.06 15.07 -12.59
CA TYR A 155 9.91 14.49 -11.55
C TYR A 155 9.65 12.99 -11.39
N MET A 156 8.39 12.59 -11.25
CA MET A 156 8.03 11.17 -11.07
C MET A 156 8.35 10.32 -12.30
N LEU A 157 8.19 10.87 -13.51
CA LEU A 157 8.52 10.19 -14.77
C LEU A 157 10.02 9.93 -14.93
N THR A 158 10.85 10.81 -14.37
CA THR A 158 12.32 10.70 -14.45
C THR A 158 12.92 9.86 -13.34
N HIS A 159 12.24 9.72 -12.20
CA HIS A 159 12.77 9.05 -11.01
C HIS A 159 12.12 7.71 -10.70
N THR A 160 11.00 7.34 -11.31
CA THR A 160 10.29 6.08 -11.02
C THR A 160 10.10 5.21 -12.26
N ALA A 161 9.91 3.91 -12.07
CA ALA A 161 9.53 2.98 -13.14
C ALA A 161 8.00 2.87 -13.34
N LEU A 162 7.22 3.81 -12.77
CA LEU A 162 5.77 3.80 -12.88
C LEU A 162 5.30 4.24 -14.27
N SER A 163 4.14 3.74 -14.68
CA SER A 163 3.49 4.22 -15.90
C SER A 163 3.03 5.67 -15.76
N LYS A 164 3.06 6.44 -16.86
CA LYS A 164 2.53 7.81 -16.90
C LYS A 164 1.10 7.92 -16.37
N HIS A 165 0.27 6.92 -16.66
CA HIS A 165 -1.11 6.87 -16.17
C HIS A 165 -1.18 6.82 -14.64
N ASN A 166 -0.42 5.91 -14.02
CA ASN A 166 -0.37 5.82 -12.55
C ASN A 166 0.22 7.08 -11.92
N ILE A 167 1.31 7.62 -12.49
CA ILE A 167 1.93 8.86 -12.01
C ILE A 167 0.92 10.02 -12.03
N THR A 168 0.17 10.17 -13.12
CA THR A 168 -0.82 11.24 -13.26
C THR A 168 -1.89 11.14 -12.16
N ALA A 169 -2.45 9.94 -11.95
CA ALA A 169 -3.48 9.71 -10.94
C ALA A 169 -2.95 9.95 -9.52
N GLU A 170 -1.71 9.57 -9.25
CA GLU A 170 -1.06 9.76 -7.95
C GLU A 170 -0.75 11.23 -7.67
N VAL A 171 -0.20 11.97 -8.64
CA VAL A 171 0.05 13.41 -8.47
C VAL A 171 -1.27 14.16 -8.23
N ASP A 172 -2.33 13.84 -8.97
CA ASP A 172 -3.66 14.42 -8.75
C ASP A 172 -4.17 14.13 -7.32
N ARG A 173 -3.90 12.93 -6.80
CA ARG A 173 -4.21 12.56 -5.42
C ARG A 173 -3.41 13.36 -4.39
N TYR A 174 -2.11 13.57 -4.61
CA TYR A 174 -1.26 14.33 -3.68
C TYR A 174 -1.67 15.81 -3.64
N ILE A 175 -2.07 16.38 -4.78
CA ILE A 175 -2.63 17.73 -4.84
C ILE A 175 -3.93 17.82 -4.03
N ALA A 176 -4.81 16.82 -4.16
CA ALA A 176 -6.11 16.81 -3.49
C ALA A 176 -6.03 16.49 -1.98
N TRP A 177 -4.96 15.83 -1.52
CA TRP A 177 -4.81 15.40 -0.13
C TRP A 177 -3.41 15.68 0.42
N PRO A 178 -3.12 16.94 0.80
CA PRO A 178 -1.79 17.35 1.28
C PRO A 178 -1.33 16.54 2.48
N GLY A 179 -0.09 16.05 2.46
CA GLY A 179 0.54 15.35 3.58
C GLY A 179 0.14 13.89 3.75
N GLN A 180 -0.86 13.38 3.02
CA GLN A 180 -1.22 11.94 3.08
C GLN A 180 -0.13 11.06 2.48
N ALA A 181 0.63 11.60 1.53
CA ALA A 181 1.68 10.89 0.83
C ALA A 181 3.01 10.80 1.62
N LEU A 182 3.06 11.44 2.80
CA LEU A 182 4.23 11.49 3.69
C LEU A 182 4.29 10.32 4.68
#